data_AF-A0A521UVQ3-F1
#
_entry.id   AF-A0A521UVQ3-F1
#
_cell.length_a   1.000
_cell.length_b   1.000
_cell.length_c   1.000
_cell.angle_alpha   90.00
_cell.angle_beta   90.00
_cell.angle_gamma   90.00
#
_symmetry.space_group_name_H-M   'P 1'
#
loop_
_entity.id
_entity.type
_entity.pdbx_description
1 polymer ?
#
loop_
_entity_poly.entity_id
_entity_poly.type
_entity_poly.pdbx_seq_one_letter_code
_entity_poly.pdbx_strand_id
1 'polypeptide(L)'
;WLYHARETAKFDGITASDVIANLYPLTPMPMGAFVRATHSAGAVGAAVVTGLPGTPYPEFPVHNSLDRCIELVEMHRATVVIGVASYMRRFAMRAQERRADLSSVRIVFLGGESASTALRSDIRDRLMTLGAADPKVVSRYGSTELGYLPECREGSGWHNPTPDLLYLEVVDEAGRRLPDGEQGLLCATHLDRRGTVLVRFVVGDVTTFSSAQCPSCGRNGGRITTQPVRTQDLLKVRGMLVNPEVIKDELVRVPGLAEFQIVLTRQDPADPLSMDELLVRVAPTDGTSAEALARVVADRVKKAVSVSPRVEIAEARELYDPERAAKPTRLVDLRAEGRGSS
;
A
#
# COMPACT_ATOMS: atom_id res chain seq x y z
N TRP A 1 -8.34 -10.79 -16.61
CA TRP A 1 -7.40 -10.94 -15.47
C TRP A 1 -6.09 -11.63 -15.86
N LEU A 2 -6.10 -12.88 -16.32
CA LEU A 2 -4.85 -13.58 -16.69
C LEU A 2 -4.08 -12.88 -17.83
N TYR A 3 -4.78 -12.35 -18.84
CA TYR A 3 -4.15 -11.55 -19.89
C TYR A 3 -3.43 -10.31 -19.33
N HIS A 4 -4.12 -9.49 -18.52
CA HIS A 4 -3.49 -8.38 -17.80
C HIS A 4 -2.29 -8.82 -16.96
N ALA A 5 -2.43 -9.88 -16.16
CA ALA A 5 -1.33 -10.40 -15.35
C ALA A 5 -0.12 -10.86 -16.19
N ARG A 6 -0.37 -11.47 -17.36
CA ARG A 6 0.68 -11.87 -18.31
C ARG A 6 1.39 -10.67 -18.89
N GLU A 7 0.66 -9.65 -19.36
CA GLU A 7 1.27 -8.45 -19.92
C GLU A 7 2.04 -7.67 -18.84
N THR A 8 1.49 -7.52 -17.62
CA THR A 8 2.22 -6.96 -16.47
C THR A 8 3.52 -7.74 -16.19
N ALA A 9 3.48 -9.07 -16.17
CA ALA A 9 4.66 -9.91 -15.94
C ALA A 9 5.75 -9.71 -17.01
N LYS A 10 5.37 -9.47 -18.28
CA LYS A 10 6.32 -9.11 -19.35
C LYS A 10 6.97 -7.75 -19.13
N PHE A 11 6.20 -6.74 -18.68
CA PHE A 11 6.76 -5.42 -18.32
C PHE A 11 7.79 -5.54 -17.20
N ASP A 12 7.48 -6.41 -16.25
CA ASP A 12 8.27 -6.68 -15.06
C ASP A 12 9.51 -7.53 -15.33
N GLY A 13 9.55 -8.23 -16.46
CA GLY A 13 10.62 -9.15 -16.82
C GLY A 13 10.56 -10.46 -16.05
N ILE A 14 9.37 -10.90 -15.63
CA ILE A 14 9.12 -12.19 -14.99
C ILE A 14 8.91 -13.24 -16.08
N THR A 15 9.48 -14.42 -15.87
CA THR A 15 9.50 -15.55 -16.81
C THR A 15 9.11 -16.85 -16.09
N ALA A 16 8.90 -17.92 -16.84
CA ALA A 16 8.58 -19.24 -16.27
C ALA A 16 9.70 -19.82 -15.39
N SER A 17 10.95 -19.37 -15.53
CA SER A 17 12.06 -19.83 -14.69
C SER A 17 12.12 -19.12 -13.33
N ASP A 18 11.28 -18.12 -13.09
CA ASP A 18 11.25 -17.42 -11.82
C ASP A 18 10.51 -18.18 -10.73
N VAL A 19 10.95 -17.96 -9.50
CA VAL A 19 10.25 -18.37 -8.28
C VAL A 19 9.81 -17.09 -7.57
N ILE A 20 8.50 -16.87 -7.50
CA ILE A 20 7.91 -15.66 -6.91
C ILE A 20 7.56 -15.93 -5.44
N ALA A 21 8.25 -15.25 -4.53
CA ALA A 21 7.88 -15.20 -3.13
C ALA A 21 6.78 -14.14 -2.90
N ASN A 22 5.54 -14.59 -2.70
CA ASN A 22 4.40 -13.75 -2.39
C ASN A 22 4.34 -13.46 -0.88
N LEU A 23 4.76 -12.27 -0.49
CA LEU A 23 4.82 -11.81 0.90
C LEU A 23 3.72 -10.81 1.24
N TYR A 24 2.60 -10.81 0.50
CA TYR A 24 1.38 -10.17 0.96
C TYR A 24 0.69 -11.04 2.03
N PRO A 25 0.11 -10.43 3.09
CA PRO A 25 -0.73 -11.17 4.02
C PRO A 25 -2.01 -11.67 3.34
N LEU A 26 -2.47 -12.84 3.78
CA LEU A 26 -3.82 -13.32 3.47
C LEU A 26 -4.79 -12.73 4.51
N THR A 27 -5.68 -11.85 4.05
CA THR A 27 -6.66 -11.15 4.89
C THR A 27 -8.08 -11.62 4.59
N PRO A 28 -9.04 -11.48 5.54
CA PRO A 28 -10.46 -11.85 5.36
C PRO A 28 -11.07 -11.37 4.05
N MET A 29 -10.82 -10.10 3.72
CA MET A 29 -10.98 -9.62 2.36
C MET A 29 -9.62 -9.74 1.70
N PRO A 30 -9.40 -10.70 0.78
CA PRO A 30 -8.08 -10.89 0.19
C PRO A 30 -7.68 -9.57 -0.46
N MET A 31 -6.59 -8.97 0.03
CA MET A 31 -6.00 -7.83 -0.66
C MET A 31 -5.82 -8.27 -2.10
N GLY A 32 -6.37 -7.53 -3.07
CA GLY A 32 -6.27 -7.90 -4.48
C GLY A 32 -4.82 -8.17 -4.91
N ALA A 33 -3.87 -7.59 -4.16
CA ALA A 33 -2.46 -7.85 -4.25
C ALA A 33 -2.02 -9.31 -4.01
N PHE A 34 -2.51 -9.97 -2.96
CA PHE A 34 -2.18 -11.37 -2.66
C PHE A 34 -2.57 -12.29 -3.83
N VAL A 35 -3.81 -12.17 -4.28
CA VAL A 35 -4.36 -13.01 -5.37
C VAL A 35 -3.65 -12.70 -6.69
N ARG A 36 -3.34 -11.43 -6.95
CA ARG A 36 -2.67 -11.03 -8.19
C ARG A 36 -1.23 -11.53 -8.29
N ALA A 37 -0.49 -11.66 -7.19
CA ALA A 37 0.83 -12.29 -7.24
C ALA A 37 0.75 -13.73 -7.75
N THR A 38 -0.22 -14.51 -7.27
CA THR A 38 -0.49 -15.87 -7.76
C THR A 38 -0.94 -15.89 -9.23
N HIS A 39 -1.80 -14.95 -9.63
CA HIS A 39 -2.18 -14.82 -11.05
C HIS A 39 -1.01 -14.44 -11.96
N SER A 40 -0.11 -13.55 -11.53
CA SER A 40 1.10 -13.22 -12.29
C SER A 40 1.98 -14.45 -12.48
N ALA A 41 2.14 -15.28 -11.44
CA ALA A 41 2.88 -16.53 -11.54
C ALA A 41 2.23 -17.50 -12.55
N GLY A 42 0.94 -17.79 -12.36
CA GLY A 42 0.19 -18.70 -13.23
C GLY A 42 0.09 -18.23 -14.68
N ALA A 43 0.06 -16.92 -14.92
CA ALA A 43 -0.02 -16.35 -16.26
C ALA A 43 1.26 -16.52 -17.09
N VAL A 44 2.41 -16.75 -16.45
CA VAL A 44 3.70 -16.99 -17.12
C VAL A 44 4.29 -18.37 -16.84
N GLY A 45 3.64 -19.19 -16.02
CA GLY A 45 4.13 -20.53 -15.63
C GLY A 45 5.26 -20.50 -14.59
N ALA A 46 5.42 -19.39 -13.86
CA ALA A 46 6.40 -19.29 -12.78
C ALA A 46 5.93 -20.05 -11.53
N ALA A 47 6.88 -20.52 -10.71
CA ALA A 47 6.57 -21.08 -9.41
C ALA A 47 6.21 -19.96 -8.42
N VAL A 48 5.34 -20.25 -7.45
CA VAL A 48 5.00 -19.33 -6.36
C VAL A 48 5.23 -19.97 -5.01
N VAL A 49 5.89 -19.24 -4.13
CA VAL A 49 6.06 -19.58 -2.71
C VAL A 49 5.31 -18.52 -1.92
N THR A 50 4.34 -18.95 -1.12
CA THR A 50 3.48 -17.99 -0.39
C THR A 50 3.98 -17.86 1.04
N GLY A 51 4.40 -16.65 1.40
CA GLY A 51 4.91 -16.35 2.74
C GLY A 51 3.82 -16.36 3.81
N LEU A 52 2.58 -15.94 3.48
CA LEU A 52 1.48 -15.79 4.45
C LEU A 52 1.87 -15.01 5.72
N PRO A 53 2.50 -13.82 5.62
CA PRO A 53 2.78 -13.01 6.79
C PRO A 53 1.51 -12.36 7.35
N GLY A 54 1.65 -11.63 8.45
CA GLY A 54 0.57 -10.83 9.04
C GLY A 54 -0.11 -11.51 10.23
N THR A 55 -1.22 -10.94 10.66
CA THR A 55 -1.98 -11.45 11.82
C THR A 55 -2.80 -12.67 11.43
N PRO A 56 -2.81 -13.74 12.25
CA PRO A 56 -3.70 -14.87 12.02
C PRO A 56 -5.15 -14.42 11.91
N TYR A 57 -5.85 -14.94 10.90
CA TYR A 57 -7.28 -14.74 10.74
C TYR A 57 -8.02 -15.96 11.32
N PRO A 58 -9.05 -15.79 12.19
CA PRO A 58 -9.65 -16.92 12.90
C PRO A 58 -10.18 -18.04 12.01
N GLU A 59 -10.76 -17.73 10.85
CA GLU A 59 -11.30 -18.74 9.93
C GLU A 59 -10.20 -19.45 9.13
N PHE A 60 -9.05 -18.80 8.96
CA PHE A 60 -7.87 -19.34 8.28
C PHE A 60 -6.63 -19.07 9.14
N PRO A 61 -6.37 -19.87 10.20
CA PRO A 61 -5.30 -19.62 11.17
C PRO A 61 -3.90 -19.93 10.61
N VAL A 62 -3.70 -19.77 9.30
CA VAL A 62 -2.43 -19.98 8.61
C VAL A 62 -1.71 -18.64 8.53
N HIS A 63 -0.63 -18.52 9.31
CA HIS A 63 0.25 -17.37 9.30
C HIS A 63 1.68 -17.84 9.56
N ASN A 64 2.65 -17.13 8.99
CA ASN A 64 4.06 -17.36 9.23
C ASN A 64 4.70 -16.12 9.87
N SER A 65 5.70 -16.37 10.72
CA SER A 65 6.55 -15.32 11.24
C SER A 65 7.39 -14.70 10.11
N LEU A 66 7.97 -13.53 10.37
CA LEU A 66 8.93 -12.90 9.45
C LEU A 66 10.12 -13.82 9.17
N ASP A 67 10.61 -14.52 10.21
CA ASP A 67 11.72 -15.47 10.09
C ASP A 67 11.36 -16.64 9.17
N ARG A 68 10.14 -17.17 9.32
CA ARG A 68 9.69 -18.25 8.45
C ARG A 68 9.52 -17.77 7.01
N CYS A 69 9.08 -16.53 6.78
CA CYS A 69 9.04 -15.95 5.44
C CYS A 69 10.44 -15.86 4.82
N ILE A 70 11.46 -15.45 5.57
CA ILE A 70 12.86 -15.39 5.12
C ILE A 70 13.37 -16.79 4.74
N GLU A 71 13.12 -17.79 5.58
CA GLU A 71 13.50 -19.19 5.32
C GLU A 71 12.87 -19.72 4.03
N LEU A 72 11.60 -19.39 3.77
CA LEU A 72 10.92 -19.81 2.54
C LEU A 72 11.55 -19.18 1.29
N VAL A 73 11.94 -17.90 1.36
CA VAL A 73 12.62 -17.21 0.24
C VAL A 73 13.98 -17.87 -0.04
N GLU A 74 14.76 -18.14 1.00
CA GLU A 74 16.09 -18.75 0.92
C GLU A 74 16.02 -20.21 0.44
N MET A 75 15.20 -21.04 1.09
CA MET A 75 15.03 -22.47 0.80
C MET A 75 14.62 -22.72 -0.66
N HIS A 76 13.72 -21.89 -1.18
CA HIS A 76 13.23 -22.01 -2.54
C HIS A 76 14.00 -21.18 -3.55
N ARG A 77 15.08 -20.51 -3.13
CA ARG A 77 15.91 -19.63 -3.97
C ARG A 77 15.05 -18.66 -4.79
N ALA A 78 14.12 -17.98 -4.12
CA ALA A 78 13.19 -17.10 -4.81
C ALA A 78 13.94 -16.03 -5.59
N THR A 79 13.54 -15.80 -6.84
CA THR A 79 14.16 -14.81 -7.73
C THR A 79 13.42 -13.48 -7.71
N VAL A 80 12.13 -13.52 -7.37
CA VAL A 80 11.25 -12.37 -7.28
C VAL A 80 10.61 -12.35 -5.89
N VAL A 81 10.68 -11.23 -5.19
CA VAL A 81 10.00 -11.04 -3.90
C VAL A 81 8.98 -9.90 -4.05
N ILE A 82 7.75 -10.12 -3.61
CA ILE A 82 6.67 -9.13 -3.74
C ILE A 82 5.94 -8.91 -2.41
N GLY A 83 5.71 -7.65 -2.04
CA GLY A 83 5.03 -7.33 -0.79
C GLY A 83 4.67 -5.85 -0.64
N VAL A 84 4.23 -5.50 0.57
CA VAL A 84 4.00 -4.10 0.97
C VAL A 84 5.34 -3.42 1.23
N ALA A 85 5.52 -2.16 0.79
CA ALA A 85 6.82 -1.48 0.84
C ALA A 85 7.48 -1.50 2.23
N SER A 86 6.72 -1.09 3.25
CA SER A 86 7.18 -1.11 4.65
C SER A 86 7.53 -2.52 5.17
N TYR A 87 6.77 -3.54 4.77
CA TYR A 87 7.07 -4.94 5.11
C TYR A 87 8.35 -5.43 4.42
N MET A 88 8.62 -5.02 3.18
CA MET A 88 9.82 -5.42 2.44
C MET A 88 11.10 -4.85 3.05
N ARG A 89 11.06 -3.63 3.60
CA ARG A 89 12.18 -3.10 4.38
C ARG A 89 12.43 -3.92 5.65
N ARG A 90 11.39 -4.22 6.43
CA ARG A 90 11.52 -5.08 7.64
C ARG A 90 12.05 -6.46 7.31
N PHE A 91 11.60 -7.05 6.20
CA PHE A 91 12.12 -8.31 5.68
C PHE A 91 13.61 -8.23 5.40
N ALA A 92 14.07 -7.20 4.68
CA ALA A 92 15.49 -7.02 4.39
C ALA A 92 16.33 -6.81 5.66
N MET A 93 15.86 -5.99 6.60
CA MET A 93 16.52 -5.77 7.91
C MET A 93 16.67 -7.08 8.70
N ARG A 94 15.58 -7.83 8.84
CA ARG A 94 15.59 -9.09 9.59
C ARG A 94 16.42 -10.17 8.89
N ALA A 95 16.42 -10.19 7.56
CA ALA A 95 17.27 -11.11 6.80
C ALA A 95 18.77 -10.82 7.03
N GLN A 96 19.17 -9.54 7.14
CA GLN A 96 20.55 -9.16 7.50
C GLN A 96 20.94 -9.61 8.90
N GLU A 97 20.07 -9.40 9.90
CA GLU A 97 20.31 -9.89 11.27
C GLU A 97 20.56 -11.40 11.30
N ARG A 98 19.83 -12.14 10.46
CA ARG A 98 19.93 -13.60 10.33
C ARG A 98 21.05 -14.07 9.41
N ARG A 99 21.67 -13.17 8.64
CA ARG A 99 22.67 -13.48 7.61
C ARG A 99 22.14 -14.51 6.59
N ALA A 100 20.89 -14.35 6.17
CA ALA A 100 20.27 -15.23 5.17
C ALA A 100 20.93 -15.09 3.79
N ASP A 101 20.97 -16.18 3.00
CA ASP A 101 21.36 -16.14 1.59
C ASP A 101 20.18 -15.70 0.71
N LEU A 102 20.25 -14.46 0.19
CA LEU A 102 19.28 -13.92 -0.76
C LEU A 102 19.89 -13.68 -2.15
N SER A 103 20.99 -14.37 -2.47
CA SER A 103 21.72 -14.21 -3.73
C SER A 103 20.91 -14.47 -5.00
N SER A 104 19.84 -15.25 -4.92
CA SER A 104 18.93 -15.51 -6.04
C SER A 104 18.01 -14.33 -6.37
N VAL A 105 17.77 -13.41 -5.41
CA VAL A 105 16.80 -12.34 -5.56
C VAL A 105 17.30 -11.31 -6.58
N ARG A 106 16.55 -11.16 -7.67
CA ARG A 106 16.85 -10.20 -8.75
C ARG A 106 15.79 -9.10 -8.91
N ILE A 107 14.57 -9.32 -8.43
CA ILE A 107 13.51 -8.30 -8.47
C ILE A 107 12.75 -8.24 -7.14
N VAL A 108 12.53 -7.02 -6.66
CA VAL A 108 11.64 -6.71 -5.54
C VAL A 108 10.49 -5.82 -6.03
N PHE A 109 9.26 -6.29 -5.85
CA PHE A 109 8.05 -5.53 -6.15
C PHE A 109 7.45 -4.92 -4.88
N LEU A 110 7.33 -3.60 -4.89
CA LEU A 110 6.70 -2.81 -3.83
C LEU A 110 5.29 -2.40 -4.26
N GLY A 111 4.28 -2.85 -3.53
CA GLY A 111 2.90 -2.43 -3.74
C GLY A 111 2.25 -2.01 -2.44
N GLY A 112 0.98 -1.62 -2.50
CA GLY A 112 0.21 -1.29 -1.31
C GLY A 112 0.58 0.04 -0.64
N GLU A 113 1.78 0.60 -0.85
CA GLU A 113 2.25 1.85 -0.25
C GLU A 113 3.06 2.67 -1.27
N SER A 114 3.15 3.98 -1.08
CA SER A 114 4.14 4.78 -1.80
C SER A 114 5.53 4.43 -1.30
N ALA A 115 6.44 4.11 -2.20
CA ALA A 115 7.85 3.91 -1.87
C ALA A 115 8.63 5.16 -2.30
N SER A 116 9.39 5.75 -1.37
CA SER A 116 10.33 6.82 -1.70
C SER A 116 11.59 6.24 -2.35
N THR A 117 12.35 7.08 -3.05
CA THR A 117 13.68 6.68 -3.58
C THR A 117 14.59 6.19 -2.47
N ALA A 118 14.60 6.87 -1.31
CA ALA A 118 15.40 6.47 -0.15
C ALA A 118 15.01 5.08 0.38
N LEU A 119 13.71 4.78 0.47
CA LEU A 119 13.23 3.45 0.88
C LEU A 119 13.68 2.36 -0.09
N ARG A 120 13.58 2.63 -1.40
CA ARG A 120 14.01 1.69 -2.44
C ARG A 120 15.52 1.44 -2.38
N SER A 121 16.32 2.48 -2.22
CA SER A 121 17.78 2.37 -2.04
C SER A 121 18.13 1.56 -0.80
N ASP A 122 17.52 1.85 0.36
CA ASP A 122 17.77 1.08 1.60
C ASP A 122 17.44 -0.41 1.42
N ILE A 123 16.31 -0.77 0.79
CA ILE A 123 15.99 -2.17 0.48
C ILE A 123 17.04 -2.80 -0.42
N ARG A 124 17.46 -2.10 -1.49
CA ARG A 124 18.45 -2.60 -2.45
C ARG A 124 19.79 -2.86 -1.79
N ASP A 125 20.32 -1.87 -1.05
CA ASP A 125 21.63 -1.94 -0.41
C ASP A 125 21.67 -3.09 0.59
N ARG A 126 20.61 -3.28 1.38
CA ARG A 126 20.50 -4.41 2.30
C ARG A 126 20.52 -5.75 1.60
N LEU A 127 19.77 -5.89 0.50
CA LEU A 127 19.77 -7.13 -0.28
C LEU A 127 21.14 -7.41 -0.91
N MET A 128 21.87 -6.38 -1.33
CA MET A 128 23.23 -6.54 -1.84
C MET A 128 24.19 -7.08 -0.76
N THR A 129 24.04 -6.67 0.50
CA THR A 129 24.81 -7.27 1.61
C THR A 129 24.48 -8.75 1.87
N LEU A 130 23.33 -9.22 1.37
CA LEU A 130 22.84 -10.60 1.48
C LEU A 130 23.12 -11.44 0.23
N GLY A 131 24.00 -10.94 -0.66
CA GLY A 131 24.49 -11.66 -1.84
C GLY A 131 23.74 -11.39 -3.13
N ALA A 132 22.66 -10.58 -3.12
CA ALA A 132 22.00 -10.17 -4.36
C ALA A 132 22.93 -9.26 -5.18
N ALA A 133 23.08 -9.51 -6.48
CA ALA A 133 24.07 -8.78 -7.30
C ALA A 133 23.67 -7.30 -7.52
N ASP A 134 22.52 -7.05 -8.17
CA ASP A 134 21.93 -5.72 -8.37
C ASP A 134 20.41 -5.89 -8.50
N PRO A 135 19.69 -6.07 -7.39
CA PRO A 135 18.26 -6.36 -7.45
C PRO A 135 17.50 -5.12 -7.92
N LYS A 136 16.61 -5.32 -8.91
CA LYS A 136 15.66 -4.28 -9.35
C LYS A 136 14.60 -4.07 -8.29
N VAL A 137 14.56 -2.89 -7.66
CA VAL A 137 13.50 -2.51 -6.71
C VAL A 137 12.50 -1.58 -7.40
N VAL A 138 11.33 -2.10 -7.75
CA VAL A 138 10.29 -1.36 -8.49
C VAL A 138 8.95 -1.43 -7.81
N SER A 139 8.11 -0.43 -8.06
CA SER A 139 6.75 -0.37 -7.55
C SER A 139 5.72 -0.80 -8.58
N ARG A 140 4.60 -1.33 -8.09
CA ARG A 140 3.35 -1.48 -8.85
C ARG A 140 2.30 -0.56 -8.24
N TYR A 141 1.83 0.40 -9.02
CA TYR A 141 0.61 1.13 -8.69
C TYR A 141 -0.58 0.23 -8.98
N GLY A 142 -1.58 0.26 -8.13
CA GLY A 142 -2.77 -0.54 -8.35
C GLY A 142 -3.83 -0.33 -7.30
N SER A 143 -5.03 -0.74 -7.67
CA SER A 143 -6.18 -0.79 -6.80
C SER A 143 -6.98 -2.07 -7.10
N THR A 144 -8.00 -2.37 -6.30
CA THR A 144 -8.89 -3.50 -6.57
C THR A 144 -9.61 -3.33 -7.92
N GLU A 145 -9.90 -2.08 -8.28
CA GLU A 145 -10.61 -1.65 -9.46
C GLU A 145 -9.74 -1.72 -10.73
N LEU A 146 -8.45 -1.36 -10.66
CA LEU A 146 -7.60 -1.21 -11.85
C LEU A 146 -6.76 -2.44 -12.20
N GLY A 147 -6.37 -3.24 -11.22
CA GLY A 147 -5.25 -4.19 -11.40
C GLY A 147 -3.90 -3.53 -11.10
N TYR A 148 -2.85 -3.96 -11.78
CA TYR A 148 -1.48 -3.48 -11.55
C TYR A 148 -0.88 -2.78 -12.77
N LEU A 149 -0.36 -1.59 -12.52
CA LEU A 149 0.40 -0.78 -13.45
C LEU A 149 1.90 -0.87 -13.04
N PRO A 150 2.77 -1.47 -13.85
CA PRO A 150 4.17 -1.69 -13.49
C PRO A 150 5.10 -0.52 -13.84
N GLU A 151 6.18 -0.37 -13.07
CA GLU A 151 7.35 0.44 -13.45
C GLU A 151 8.31 -0.39 -14.33
N CYS A 152 8.65 0.10 -15.52
CA CYS A 152 9.66 -0.56 -16.36
C CYS A 152 11.08 -0.43 -15.77
N ARG A 153 11.34 0.72 -15.14
CA ARG A 153 12.52 1.04 -14.32
C ARG A 153 12.05 1.86 -13.11
N GLU A 154 12.78 1.81 -12.02
CA GLU A 154 12.53 2.67 -10.86
C GLU A 154 12.37 4.14 -11.28
N GLY A 155 11.25 4.76 -10.92
CA GLY A 155 10.94 6.16 -11.25
C GLY A 155 10.44 6.40 -12.68
N SER A 156 10.25 5.35 -13.48
CA SER A 156 9.76 5.49 -14.88
C SER A 156 8.25 5.82 -14.98
N GLY A 157 7.55 5.81 -13.84
CA GLY A 157 6.09 5.86 -13.80
C GLY A 157 5.45 4.50 -14.10
N TRP A 158 4.13 4.43 -13.91
CA TRP A 158 3.40 3.17 -13.93
C TRP A 158 2.62 3.00 -15.24
N HIS A 159 3.00 1.98 -16.01
CA HIS A 159 2.49 1.76 -17.36
C HIS A 159 1.12 1.08 -17.32
N ASN A 160 0.27 1.37 -18.28
CA ASN A 160 -0.90 0.56 -18.57
C ASN A 160 -0.49 -0.62 -19.46
N PRO A 161 -0.41 -1.84 -18.91
CA PRO A 161 0.05 -2.99 -19.69
C PRO A 161 -1.01 -3.50 -20.67
N THR A 162 -2.28 -3.09 -20.51
CA THR A 162 -3.42 -3.57 -21.30
C THR A 162 -4.38 -2.42 -21.62
N PRO A 163 -4.01 -1.50 -22.52
CA PRO A 163 -4.88 -0.39 -22.93
C PRO A 163 -6.18 -0.83 -23.63
N ASP A 164 -6.22 -2.06 -24.11
CA ASP A 164 -7.37 -2.77 -24.66
C ASP A 164 -8.38 -3.23 -23.59
N LEU A 165 -7.95 -3.43 -22.34
CA LEU A 165 -8.83 -3.81 -21.22
C LEU A 165 -9.23 -2.64 -20.32
N LEU A 166 -8.34 -1.66 -20.20
CA LEU A 166 -8.45 -0.56 -19.24
C LEU A 166 -8.06 0.74 -19.93
N TYR A 167 -9.01 1.66 -20.02
CA TYR A 167 -8.74 3.04 -20.41
C TYR A 167 -8.46 3.88 -19.16
N LEU A 168 -7.38 4.67 -19.21
CA LEU A 168 -6.98 5.58 -18.14
C LEU A 168 -6.94 7.00 -18.69
N GLU A 169 -7.46 7.93 -17.90
CA GLU A 169 -7.39 9.36 -18.16
C GLU A 169 -7.19 10.12 -16.84
N VAL A 170 -6.77 11.38 -16.95
CA VAL A 170 -6.77 12.32 -15.83
C VAL A 170 -7.87 13.35 -16.11
N VAL A 171 -8.69 13.66 -15.10
CA VAL A 171 -9.82 14.57 -15.21
C VAL A 171 -9.75 15.69 -14.18
N ASP A 172 -10.37 16.82 -14.48
CA ASP A 172 -10.60 17.89 -13.51
C ASP A 172 -11.79 17.57 -12.56
N GLU A 173 -12.08 18.48 -11.63
CA GLU A 173 -13.21 18.34 -10.68
C GLU A 173 -14.58 18.29 -11.37
N ALA A 174 -14.71 18.89 -12.55
CA ALA A 174 -15.92 18.82 -13.37
C ALA A 174 -16.02 17.52 -14.19
N GLY A 175 -15.01 16.63 -14.08
CA GLY A 175 -14.94 15.38 -14.83
C GLY A 175 -14.59 15.59 -16.31
N ARG A 176 -13.98 16.70 -16.69
CA ARG A 176 -13.46 16.92 -18.05
C ARG A 176 -12.04 16.35 -18.15
N ARG A 177 -11.75 15.64 -19.23
CA ARG A 177 -10.41 15.10 -19.49
C ARG A 177 -9.40 16.25 -19.62
N LEU A 178 -8.29 16.14 -18.90
CA LEU A 178 -7.16 17.06 -19.00
C LEU A 178 -6.15 16.58 -20.06
N PRO A 179 -5.39 17.51 -20.68
CA PRO A 179 -4.23 17.19 -21.51
C PRO A 179 -3.19 16.34 -20.77
N ASP A 180 -2.39 15.61 -21.54
CA ASP A 180 -1.27 14.85 -20.98
C ASP A 180 -0.28 15.76 -20.25
N GLY A 181 0.18 15.32 -19.08
CA GLY A 181 1.09 16.07 -18.23
C GLY A 181 0.41 17.00 -17.22
N GLU A 182 -0.87 17.32 -17.41
CA GLU A 182 -1.63 18.11 -16.42
C GLU A 182 -2.05 17.25 -15.22
N GLN A 183 -2.05 17.88 -14.04
CA GLN A 183 -2.38 17.22 -12.78
C GLN A 183 -3.89 17.25 -12.54
N GLY A 184 -4.45 16.10 -12.16
CA GLY A 184 -5.87 15.98 -11.83
C GLY A 184 -6.19 14.60 -11.25
N LEU A 185 -7.47 14.26 -11.21
CA LEU A 185 -7.96 13.00 -10.67
C LEU A 185 -7.77 11.85 -11.67
N LEU A 186 -7.12 10.77 -11.24
CA LEU A 186 -7.03 9.54 -12.02
C LEU A 186 -8.41 8.93 -12.17
N CYS A 187 -8.80 8.71 -13.42
CA CYS A 187 -10.08 8.16 -13.82
C CYS A 187 -9.86 6.93 -14.70
N ALA A 188 -10.71 5.91 -14.50
CA ALA A 188 -10.58 4.65 -15.18
C ALA A 188 -11.91 4.17 -15.77
N THR A 189 -11.81 3.56 -16.95
CA THR A 189 -12.92 2.88 -17.62
C THR A 189 -12.50 1.48 -18.00
N HIS A 190 -13.28 0.48 -17.57
CA HIS A 190 -13.12 -0.89 -18.03
C HIS A 190 -13.69 -1.01 -19.45
N LEU A 191 -12.85 -1.44 -20.40
CA LEU A 191 -13.25 -1.66 -21.79
C LEU A 191 -13.69 -3.12 -22.02
N ASP A 192 -12.99 -4.05 -21.38
CA ASP A 192 -13.34 -5.48 -21.39
C ASP A 192 -13.14 -6.07 -19.99
N ARG A 193 -14.25 -6.17 -19.25
CA ARG A 193 -14.32 -6.76 -17.91
C ARG A 193 -15.66 -7.44 -17.70
N ARG A 194 -15.66 -8.52 -16.92
CA ARG A 194 -16.87 -9.23 -16.47
C ARG A 194 -17.07 -9.03 -14.96
N GLY A 195 -18.32 -9.01 -14.53
CA GLY A 195 -18.72 -8.71 -13.14
C GLY A 195 -18.96 -7.21 -12.97
N THR A 196 -18.35 -6.60 -11.96
CA THR A 196 -18.42 -5.15 -11.77
C THR A 196 -17.62 -4.42 -12.84
N VAL A 197 -18.32 -3.66 -13.67
CA VAL A 197 -17.77 -2.79 -14.71
C VAL A 197 -17.84 -1.35 -14.24
N LEU A 198 -16.72 -0.66 -14.29
CA LEU A 198 -16.60 0.74 -13.89
C LEU A 198 -16.37 1.60 -15.13
N VAL A 199 -17.18 2.64 -15.28
CA VAL A 199 -17.12 3.59 -16.40
C VAL A 199 -16.86 4.98 -15.83
N ARG A 200 -15.79 5.62 -16.29
CA ARG A 200 -15.29 6.90 -15.78
C ARG A 200 -15.23 6.98 -14.26
N PHE A 201 -14.73 5.91 -13.64
CA PHE A 201 -14.60 5.82 -12.19
C PHE A 201 -13.38 6.61 -11.72
N VAL A 202 -13.62 7.61 -10.88
CA VAL A 202 -12.58 8.39 -10.21
C VAL A 202 -11.99 7.56 -9.08
N VAL A 203 -10.69 7.30 -9.16
CA VAL A 203 -9.96 6.40 -8.24
C VAL A 203 -9.71 7.07 -6.88
N GLY A 204 -9.77 8.40 -6.83
CA GLY A 204 -9.46 9.21 -5.66
C GLY A 204 -7.96 9.48 -5.47
N ASP A 205 -7.15 9.25 -6.51
CA ASP A 205 -5.73 9.60 -6.55
C ASP A 205 -5.52 10.77 -7.52
N VAL A 206 -4.79 11.79 -7.09
CA VAL A 206 -4.33 12.93 -7.89
C VAL A 206 -2.97 12.60 -8.50
N THR A 207 -2.84 12.74 -9.82
CA THR A 207 -1.63 12.41 -10.57
C THR A 207 -1.63 13.06 -11.95
N THR A 208 -0.60 12.79 -12.74
CA THR A 208 -0.44 13.18 -14.14
C THR A 208 -0.34 11.92 -15.00
N PHE A 209 -0.79 12.00 -16.25
CA PHE A 209 -0.75 10.90 -17.21
C PHE A 209 -0.03 11.32 -18.49
N SER A 210 0.61 10.37 -19.16
CA SER A 210 1.24 10.57 -20.46
C SER A 210 1.02 9.37 -21.36
N SER A 211 0.60 9.63 -22.59
CA SER A 211 0.48 8.68 -23.69
C SER A 211 1.72 8.64 -24.59
N ALA A 212 2.70 9.51 -24.34
CA ALA A 212 3.96 9.56 -25.07
C ALA A 212 4.80 8.29 -24.84
N GLN A 213 5.68 7.99 -25.79
CA GLN A 213 6.62 6.88 -25.70
C GLN A 213 7.45 7.00 -24.41
N CYS A 214 7.59 5.88 -23.68
CA CYS A 214 8.35 5.86 -22.45
C CYS A 214 9.84 6.12 -22.72
N PRO A 215 10.46 7.15 -22.11
CA PRO A 215 11.86 7.48 -22.34
C PRO A 215 12.83 6.42 -21.78
N SER A 216 12.38 5.60 -20.82
CA SER A 216 13.23 4.58 -20.17
C SER A 216 13.23 3.24 -20.90
N CYS A 217 12.13 2.85 -21.55
CA CYS A 217 12.02 1.53 -22.19
C CYS A 217 11.56 1.57 -23.65
N GLY A 218 11.26 2.74 -24.21
CA GLY A 218 10.83 2.91 -25.61
C GLY A 218 9.45 2.36 -25.94
N ARG A 219 8.68 1.85 -24.97
CA ARG A 219 7.33 1.33 -25.21
C ARG A 219 6.34 2.47 -25.44
N ASN A 220 5.44 2.25 -26.40
CA ASN A 220 4.25 3.08 -26.58
C ASN A 220 3.19 2.67 -25.56
N GLY A 221 2.32 3.60 -25.20
CA GLY A 221 1.20 3.35 -24.28
C GLY A 221 1.20 4.29 -23.08
N GLY A 222 0.01 4.43 -22.51
CA GLY A 222 -0.23 5.33 -21.39
C GLY A 222 0.51 4.93 -20.12
N ARG A 223 1.02 5.91 -19.39
CA ARG A 223 1.58 5.73 -18.05
C ARG A 223 1.23 6.89 -17.12
N ILE A 224 1.10 6.56 -15.85
CA ILE A 224 1.05 7.54 -14.76
C ILE A 224 2.47 8.06 -14.54
N THR A 225 2.65 9.39 -14.56
CA THR A 225 4.00 10.01 -14.61
C THR A 225 4.46 10.68 -13.33
N THR A 226 3.56 10.95 -12.39
CA THR A 226 3.88 11.47 -11.05
C THR A 226 3.38 10.53 -9.97
N GLN A 227 4.00 10.55 -8.80
CA GLN A 227 3.57 9.75 -7.66
C GLN A 227 2.12 10.09 -7.31
N PRO A 228 1.17 9.13 -7.38
CA PRO A 228 -0.21 9.39 -7.04
C PRO A 228 -0.33 9.78 -5.57
N VAL A 229 -1.05 10.87 -5.32
CA VAL A 229 -1.35 11.38 -3.98
C VAL A 229 -2.85 11.30 -3.78
N ARG A 230 -3.31 10.72 -2.68
CA ARG A 230 -4.73 10.64 -2.38
C ARG A 230 -5.34 12.02 -2.19
N THR A 231 -6.60 12.18 -2.62
CA THR A 231 -7.41 13.34 -2.21
C THR A 231 -7.50 13.40 -0.68
N GLN A 232 -7.72 14.61 -0.13
CA GLN A 232 -7.66 14.84 1.32
C GLN A 232 -8.61 13.95 2.13
N ASP A 233 -9.68 13.44 1.52
CA ASP A 233 -10.70 12.62 2.17
C ASP A 233 -10.31 11.15 2.39
N LEU A 234 -9.25 10.65 1.74
CA LEU A 234 -8.83 9.25 1.85
C LEU A 234 -7.36 9.14 2.28
N LEU A 235 -7.12 8.38 3.34
CA LEU A 235 -5.78 8.11 3.86
C LEU A 235 -5.30 6.73 3.42
N LYS A 236 -3.99 6.58 3.32
CA LYS A 236 -3.36 5.28 3.05
C LYS A 236 -2.54 4.88 4.26
N VAL A 237 -2.83 3.73 4.86
CA VAL A 237 -2.14 3.22 6.06
C VAL A 237 -1.88 1.73 5.91
N ARG A 238 -0.62 1.30 6.03
CA ARG A 238 -0.22 -0.13 6.00
C ARG A 238 -0.78 -0.91 4.80
N GLY A 239 -0.82 -0.32 3.61
CA GLY A 239 -1.39 -1.00 2.43
C GLY A 239 -2.85 -0.68 2.13
N MET A 240 -3.61 -0.20 3.13
CA MET A 240 -5.07 -0.09 3.08
C MET A 240 -5.53 1.34 2.85
N LEU A 241 -6.64 1.49 2.12
CA LEU A 241 -7.34 2.77 2.00
C LEU A 241 -8.29 2.94 3.19
N VAL A 242 -8.13 4.05 3.88
CA VAL A 242 -8.84 4.38 5.12
C VAL A 242 -9.55 5.70 4.90
N ASN A 243 -10.88 5.68 4.93
CA ASN A 243 -11.67 6.92 5.00
C ASN A 243 -11.74 7.37 6.47
N PRO A 244 -11.20 8.54 6.84
CA PRO A 244 -11.26 9.07 8.20
C PRO A 244 -12.69 9.26 8.69
N GLU A 245 -13.63 9.61 7.81
CA GLU A 245 -15.04 9.80 8.17
C GLU A 245 -15.67 8.49 8.66
N VAL A 246 -15.32 7.35 8.06
CA VAL A 246 -15.78 6.03 8.54
C VAL A 246 -15.28 5.76 9.96
N ILE A 247 -14.03 6.14 10.26
CA ILE A 247 -13.50 6.02 11.62
C ILE A 247 -14.26 6.96 12.57
N LYS A 248 -14.48 8.23 12.17
CA LYS A 248 -15.23 9.21 12.98
C LYS A 248 -16.64 8.70 13.29
N ASP A 249 -17.37 8.23 12.30
CA ASP A 249 -18.73 7.70 12.44
C ASP A 249 -18.80 6.53 13.42
N GLU A 250 -17.80 5.65 13.40
CA GLU A 250 -17.70 4.52 14.31
C GLU A 250 -17.33 4.93 15.74
N LEU A 251 -16.40 5.88 15.88
CA LEU A 251 -15.95 6.40 17.18
C LEU A 251 -17.07 7.18 17.88
N VAL A 252 -17.81 8.03 17.17
CA VAL A 252 -18.94 8.79 17.74
C VAL A 252 -20.02 7.87 18.33
N ARG A 253 -20.10 6.62 17.87
CA ARG A 253 -21.04 5.60 18.38
C ARG A 253 -20.50 4.76 19.53
N VAL A 254 -19.31 5.05 20.06
CA VAL A 254 -18.71 4.31 21.18
C VAL A 254 -19.21 4.90 22.51
N PRO A 255 -19.97 4.13 23.32
CA PRO A 255 -20.36 4.59 24.65
C PRO A 255 -19.12 4.81 25.54
N GLY A 256 -19.12 5.90 26.29
CA GLY A 256 -18.02 6.23 27.20
C GLY A 256 -16.83 6.92 26.55
N LEU A 257 -16.90 7.24 25.26
CA LEU A 257 -15.91 8.07 24.55
C LEU A 257 -16.31 9.54 24.62
N ALA A 258 -15.55 10.37 25.33
CA ALA A 258 -15.79 11.80 25.45
C ALA A 258 -15.22 12.56 24.24
N GLU A 259 -13.95 12.34 23.93
CA GLU A 259 -13.23 13.02 22.84
C GLU A 259 -12.29 12.05 22.13
N PHE A 260 -11.97 12.34 20.86
CA PHE A 260 -11.01 11.55 20.09
C PHE A 260 -10.24 12.36 19.06
N GLN A 261 -9.07 11.85 18.68
CA GLN A 261 -8.27 12.36 17.57
C GLN A 261 -7.66 11.19 16.81
N ILE A 262 -7.78 11.22 15.48
CA ILE A 262 -7.15 10.28 14.58
C ILE A 262 -5.81 10.89 14.17
N VAL A 263 -4.72 10.19 14.47
CA VAL A 263 -3.36 10.62 14.19
C VAL A 263 -2.72 9.60 13.26
N LEU A 264 -2.20 10.06 12.13
CA LEU A 264 -1.31 9.28 11.30
C LEU A 264 0.11 9.58 11.71
N THR A 265 0.87 8.54 12.04
CA THR A 265 2.26 8.66 12.47
C THR A 265 3.08 7.49 11.93
N ARG A 266 4.34 7.38 12.37
CA ARG A 266 5.20 6.22 12.13
C ARG A 266 5.36 5.40 13.42
N GLN A 267 5.54 4.09 13.29
CA GLN A 267 5.81 3.22 14.45
C GLN A 267 7.06 3.65 15.24
N ASP A 268 8.12 4.02 14.53
CA ASP A 268 9.27 4.73 15.06
C ASP A 268 9.29 6.16 14.47
N PRO A 269 8.97 7.19 15.26
CA PRO A 269 9.00 8.59 14.81
C PRO A 269 10.40 9.09 14.44
N ALA A 270 11.46 8.48 14.96
CA ALA A 270 12.85 8.86 14.67
C ALA A 270 13.34 8.28 13.34
N ASP A 271 12.71 7.22 12.83
CA ASP A 271 13.02 6.62 11.54
C ASP A 271 12.04 7.13 10.46
N PRO A 272 12.48 8.00 9.53
CA PRO A 272 11.62 8.50 8.46
C PRO A 272 11.18 7.42 7.45
N LEU A 273 11.74 6.22 7.53
CA LEU A 273 11.40 5.06 6.72
C LEU A 273 10.64 3.99 7.52
N SER A 274 10.24 4.29 8.77
CA SER A 274 9.39 3.41 9.56
C SER A 274 8.00 3.28 8.96
N MET A 275 7.33 2.17 9.24
CA MET A 275 5.97 1.93 8.78
C MET A 275 4.99 2.97 9.31
N ASP A 276 3.98 3.24 8.49
CA ASP A 276 2.81 4.00 8.91
C ASP A 276 2.07 3.32 10.07
N GLU A 277 1.56 4.15 10.96
CA GLU A 277 0.75 3.77 12.10
C GLU A 277 -0.50 4.65 12.15
N LEU A 278 -1.65 4.00 12.33
CA LEU A 278 -2.89 4.65 12.71
C LEU A 278 -2.95 4.70 14.24
N LEU A 279 -2.84 5.89 14.79
CA LEU A 279 -3.03 6.16 16.21
C LEU A 279 -4.42 6.77 16.41
N VAL A 280 -5.18 6.24 17.36
CA VAL A 280 -6.45 6.84 17.79
C VAL A 280 -6.28 7.24 19.25
N ARG A 281 -6.19 8.54 19.48
CA ARG A 281 -6.13 9.12 20.82
C ARG A 281 -7.56 9.29 21.32
N VAL A 282 -7.87 8.82 22.52
CA VAL A 282 -9.23 8.81 23.06
C VAL A 282 -9.26 9.31 24.50
N ALA A 283 -10.29 10.09 24.83
CA ALA A 283 -10.57 10.52 26.19
C ALA A 283 -11.83 9.81 26.69
N PRO A 284 -11.76 9.09 27.81
CA PRO A 284 -12.94 8.47 28.43
C PRO A 284 -13.84 9.51 29.09
N THR A 285 -15.14 9.23 29.17
CA THR A 285 -16.04 9.95 30.09
C THR A 285 -15.85 9.47 31.54
N ASP A 286 -16.24 10.29 32.51
CA ASP A 286 -16.19 9.92 33.94
C ASP A 286 -16.86 8.56 34.21
N GLY A 287 -16.17 7.71 34.99
CA GLY A 287 -16.64 6.37 35.33
C GLY A 287 -16.44 5.31 34.25
N THR A 288 -15.87 5.66 33.08
CA THR A 288 -15.51 4.69 32.04
C THR A 288 -14.08 4.18 32.24
N SER A 289 -13.88 2.85 32.26
CA SER A 289 -12.53 2.26 32.28
C SER A 289 -11.80 2.56 30.99
N ALA A 290 -10.63 3.17 31.11
CA ALA A 290 -9.77 3.52 29.98
C ALA A 290 -9.32 2.27 29.20
N GLU A 291 -8.98 1.17 29.90
CA GLU A 291 -8.59 -0.08 29.25
C GLU A 291 -9.75 -0.76 28.51
N ALA A 292 -10.96 -0.69 29.06
CA ALA A 292 -12.16 -1.20 28.38
C ALA A 292 -12.46 -0.38 27.12
N LEU A 293 -12.43 0.95 27.23
CA LEU A 293 -12.64 1.86 26.11
C LEU A 293 -11.61 1.64 24.99
N ALA A 294 -10.32 1.55 25.34
CA ALA A 294 -9.26 1.34 24.37
C ALA A 294 -9.45 0.05 23.55
N ARG A 295 -9.88 -1.04 24.20
CA ARG A 295 -10.19 -2.30 23.53
C ARG A 295 -11.38 -2.18 22.59
N VAL A 296 -12.48 -1.56 23.04
CA VAL A 296 -13.67 -1.35 22.21
C VAL A 296 -13.35 -0.49 20.98
N VAL A 297 -12.60 0.59 21.17
CA VAL A 297 -12.15 1.48 20.10
C VAL A 297 -11.27 0.72 19.11
N ALA A 298 -10.25 0.00 19.58
CA ALA A 298 -9.36 -0.76 18.72
C ALA A 298 -10.13 -1.78 17.86
N ASP A 299 -11.08 -2.51 18.47
CA ASP A 299 -11.89 -3.50 17.78
C ASP A 299 -12.83 -2.88 16.75
N ARG A 300 -13.51 -1.77 17.08
CA ARG A 300 -14.41 -1.10 16.14
C ARG A 300 -13.68 -0.54 14.94
N VAL A 301 -12.59 0.20 15.18
CA VAL A 301 -11.79 0.79 14.09
C VAL A 301 -11.19 -0.32 13.23
N LYS A 302 -10.67 -1.40 13.82
CA LYS A 302 -10.17 -2.55 13.06
C LYS A 302 -11.24 -3.18 12.19
N LYS A 303 -12.47 -3.36 12.70
CA LYS A 303 -13.60 -3.88 11.92
C LYS A 303 -14.00 -2.95 10.79
N ALA A 304 -14.00 -1.64 11.03
CA ALA A 304 -14.45 -0.65 10.08
C ALA A 304 -13.50 -0.46 8.90
N VAL A 305 -12.19 -0.45 9.15
CA VAL A 305 -11.18 -0.09 8.13
C VAL A 305 -10.11 -1.15 7.90
N SER A 306 -10.22 -2.32 8.54
CA SER A 306 -9.27 -3.45 8.41
C SER A 306 -7.82 -3.13 8.81
N VAL A 307 -7.57 -2.00 9.47
CA VAL A 307 -6.27 -1.60 10.02
C VAL A 307 -6.39 -1.59 11.53
N SER A 308 -5.50 -2.31 12.22
CA SER A 308 -5.47 -2.30 13.69
C SER A 308 -4.80 -1.00 14.17
N PRO A 309 -5.52 -0.11 14.89
CA PRO A 309 -4.92 1.11 15.40
C PRO A 309 -4.11 0.84 16.68
N ARG A 310 -3.16 1.73 16.97
CA ARG A 310 -2.66 1.94 18.33
C ARG A 310 -3.66 2.86 19.03
N VAL A 311 -4.10 2.52 20.24
CA VAL A 311 -5.00 3.37 21.02
C VAL A 311 -4.25 3.96 22.19
N GLU A 312 -4.37 5.26 22.37
CA GLU A 312 -3.70 6.02 23.41
C GLU A 312 -4.76 6.79 24.20
N ILE A 313 -4.69 6.70 25.52
CA ILE A 313 -5.59 7.44 26.40
C ILE A 313 -5.01 8.84 26.57
N ALA A 314 -5.83 9.85 26.34
CA ALA A 314 -5.48 11.26 26.46
C ALA A 314 -6.55 12.01 27.25
N GLU A 315 -6.20 13.19 27.74
CA GLU A 315 -7.15 14.07 28.41
C GLU A 315 -8.08 14.74 27.38
N ALA A 316 -9.37 14.90 27.69
CA ALA A 316 -10.33 15.46 26.74
C ALA A 316 -9.91 16.85 26.23
N ARG A 317 -9.39 17.70 27.14
CA ARG A 317 -8.88 19.04 26.83
C ARG A 317 -7.62 19.04 25.97
N GLU A 318 -6.84 17.96 25.99
CA GLU A 318 -5.68 17.82 25.12
C GLU A 318 -6.10 17.52 23.67
N LEU A 319 -7.21 16.80 23.50
CA LEU A 319 -7.76 16.46 22.18
C LEU A 319 -8.58 17.60 21.59
N TYR A 320 -9.35 18.29 22.42
CA TYR A 320 -10.14 19.45 22.03
C TYR A 320 -10.36 20.41 23.21
N ASP A 321 -9.92 21.66 23.04
CA ASP A 321 -10.17 22.74 23.97
C ASP A 321 -11.03 23.83 23.30
N PRO A 322 -12.31 23.97 23.67
CA PRO A 322 -13.23 24.94 23.07
C PRO A 322 -12.85 26.40 23.37
N GLU A 323 -12.03 26.67 24.39
CA GLU A 323 -11.54 28.02 24.69
C GLU A 323 -10.40 28.45 23.75
N ARG A 324 -9.66 27.47 23.19
CA ARG A 324 -8.52 27.72 22.29
C ARG A 324 -8.87 27.57 20.81
N ALA A 325 -9.82 26.71 20.48
CA ALA A 325 -10.19 26.44 19.09
C ALA A 325 -11.71 26.31 18.92
N ALA A 326 -12.26 27.02 17.94
CA ALA A 326 -13.69 26.98 17.65
C ALA A 326 -14.16 25.61 17.09
N LYS A 327 -13.26 24.77 16.57
CA LYS A 327 -13.56 23.44 16.03
C LYS A 327 -12.48 22.42 16.40
N PRO A 328 -12.84 21.16 16.72
CA PRO A 328 -11.87 20.11 17.00
C PRO A 328 -11.13 19.66 15.74
N THR A 329 -9.80 19.62 15.79
CA THR A 329 -8.98 18.99 14.74
C THR A 329 -8.97 17.48 14.97
N ARG A 330 -9.90 16.78 14.30
CA ARG A 330 -10.11 15.34 14.44
C ARG A 330 -9.09 14.47 13.71
N LEU A 331 -8.38 15.02 12.72
CA LEU A 331 -7.39 14.31 11.92
C LEU A 331 -6.08 15.09 11.90
N VAL A 332 -4.98 14.43 12.26
CA VAL A 332 -3.63 14.97 12.23
C VAL A 332 -2.73 14.00 11.47
N ASP A 333 -1.96 14.48 10.50
CA ASP A 333 -0.95 13.67 9.79
C ASP A 333 0.46 14.14 10.16
N LEU A 334 1.16 13.35 10.97
CA LEU A 334 2.53 13.61 11.45
C LEU A 334 3.59 12.89 10.60
N ARG A 335 3.22 12.18 9.53
CA ARG A 335 4.18 11.37 8.74
C ARG A 335 5.18 12.22 7.93
N ALA A 336 4.97 13.53 7.83
CA ALA A 336 6.00 14.53 7.51
C ALA A 336 5.43 15.95 7.59
N GLU A 337 5.93 16.75 8.53
CA GLU A 337 6.18 18.18 8.30
C GLU A 337 7.12 18.27 7.07
N GLY A 338 6.63 18.79 5.95
CA GLY A 338 7.34 18.76 4.66
C GLY A 338 6.46 18.69 3.41
N ARG A 339 5.13 18.79 3.53
CA ARG A 339 4.30 19.19 2.39
C ARG A 339 4.35 20.71 2.31
N GLY A 340 5.28 21.23 1.51
CA GLY A 340 5.34 22.64 1.18
C GLY A 340 3.98 23.11 0.67
N SER A 341 3.47 24.16 1.32
CA SER A 341 2.56 25.10 0.69
C SER A 341 3.26 25.68 -0.55
N SER A 342 2.78 25.31 -1.73
CA SER A 342 2.93 26.08 -2.97
C SER A 342 1.82 25.66 -3.92
#